data_AF-A0AAE9MWG9-F1
#
_entry.id   AF-A0AAE9MWG9-F1
#
_cell.length_a   1.000
_cell.length_b   1.000
_cell.length_c   1.000
_cell.angle_alpha   90.00
_cell.angle_beta   90.00
_cell.angle_gamma   90.00
#
_symmetry.space_group_name_H-M   'P 1'
#
loop_
_entity.id
_entity.type
_entity.pdbx_description
1 polymer ?
#
loop_
_entity_poly.entity_id
_entity_poly.type
_entity_poly.pdbx_seq_one_letter_code
_entity_poly.pdbx_strand_id
1 'polypeptide(L)'
;MYILLRLLLAASLQFGVAGLGITIISLLRKEKFSIHGLNRLNILKSIVLCALCFIPNIIYTYYNDGNILYFPFRRVLTTNEIIASGFPVNVIGILITSLMWGFFEGFNYVVISDKINERYPSKNVWVNWGAISCGVLCILVHGVIGVTVNDILEMLSIFIIIYGMLMVKTITKNAWGCVFIFIIFWNAY
;
A
#
# COMPACT_ATOMS: atom_id res chain seq x y z
N MET A 1 0.10 -19.10 20.58
CA MET A 1 -0.65 -19.88 19.57
C MET A 1 -1.95 -19.21 19.15
N TYR A 2 -2.82 -18.78 20.10
CA TYR A 2 -4.09 -18.10 19.78
C TYR A 2 -3.94 -16.81 18.95
N ILE A 3 -2.91 -15.99 19.23
CA ILE A 3 -2.65 -14.75 18.48
C ILE A 3 -2.29 -15.00 17.01
N LEU A 4 -1.51 -16.05 16.70
CA LEU A 4 -1.18 -16.40 15.32
C LEU A 4 -2.42 -16.86 14.55
N LEU A 5 -3.33 -17.60 15.20
CA LEU A 5 -4.57 -18.01 14.55
C LEU A 5 -5.47 -16.79 14.22
N ARG A 6 -5.60 -15.84 15.14
CA ARG A 6 -6.30 -14.57 14.90
C ARG A 6 -5.65 -13.76 13.77
N LEU A 7 -4.33 -13.66 13.77
CA LEU A 7 -3.58 -13.01 12.70
C LEU A 7 -3.82 -13.72 11.37
N LEU A 8 -3.75 -15.05 11.32
CA LEU A 8 -3.94 -15.81 10.08
C LEU A 8 -5.34 -15.59 9.52
N LEU A 9 -6.38 -15.56 10.36
CA LEU A 9 -7.73 -15.24 9.92
C LEU A 9 -7.80 -13.85 9.28
N ALA A 10 -7.28 -12.83 9.96
CA ALA A 10 -7.24 -11.46 9.44
C ALA A 10 -6.39 -11.35 8.16
N ALA A 11 -5.25 -12.04 8.13
CA ALA A 11 -4.34 -12.11 7.00
C ALA A 11 -4.98 -12.78 5.78
N SER A 12 -5.77 -13.84 5.97
CA SER A 12 -6.53 -14.49 4.90
C SER A 12 -7.60 -13.56 4.32
N LEU A 13 -8.29 -12.78 5.16
CA LEU A 13 -9.26 -11.78 4.70
C LEU A 13 -8.57 -10.64 3.94
N GLN A 14 -7.46 -10.12 4.47
CA GLN A 14 -6.65 -9.10 3.81
C GLN A 14 -6.14 -9.60 2.45
N PHE A 15 -5.64 -10.82 2.41
CA PHE A 15 -5.24 -11.46 1.16
C PHE A 15 -6.43 -11.64 0.22
N GLY A 16 -7.61 -12.02 0.70
CA GLY A 16 -8.82 -12.11 -0.10
C GLY A 16 -9.17 -10.80 -0.81
N VAL A 17 -9.10 -9.68 -0.09
CA VAL A 17 -9.43 -8.34 -0.62
C VAL A 17 -8.35 -7.81 -1.56
N ALA A 18 -7.07 -7.91 -1.18
CA ALA A 18 -6.00 -7.22 -1.88
C ALA A 18 -5.05 -8.14 -2.68
N GLY A 19 -4.92 -9.41 -2.34
CA GLY A 19 -3.91 -10.30 -2.95
C GLY A 19 -4.46 -11.40 -3.86
N LEU A 20 -5.66 -11.91 -3.57
CA LEU A 20 -6.21 -13.11 -4.21
C LEU A 20 -6.50 -12.87 -5.69
N GLY A 21 -7.17 -11.76 -6.02
CA GLY A 21 -7.52 -11.41 -7.39
C GLY A 21 -6.30 -11.31 -8.31
N ILE A 22 -5.28 -10.55 -7.90
CA ILE A 22 -4.05 -10.40 -8.69
C ILE A 22 -3.28 -11.72 -8.82
N THR A 23 -3.30 -12.56 -7.78
CA THR A 23 -2.62 -13.86 -7.79
C THR A 23 -3.30 -14.81 -8.76
N ILE A 24 -4.62 -14.95 -8.68
CA ILE A 24 -5.40 -15.80 -9.59
C ILE A 24 -5.20 -15.35 -11.04
N ILE A 25 -5.36 -14.06 -11.33
CA ILE A 25 -5.21 -13.53 -12.69
C ILE A 25 -3.79 -13.76 -13.22
N SER A 26 -2.76 -13.56 -12.39
CA SER A 26 -1.37 -13.79 -12.78
C SER A 26 -1.10 -15.27 -13.08
N LEU A 27 -1.66 -16.19 -12.28
CA LEU A 27 -1.56 -17.63 -12.52
C LEU A 27 -2.28 -18.04 -13.82
N LEU A 28 -3.51 -17.57 -14.04
CA LEU A 28 -4.29 -17.86 -15.25
C LEU A 28 -3.61 -17.36 -16.52
N ARG A 29 -2.97 -16.18 -16.45
CA ARG A 29 -2.25 -15.56 -17.57
C ARG A 29 -0.80 -16.01 -17.69
N LYS A 30 -0.29 -16.82 -16.76
CA LYS A 30 1.12 -17.21 -16.65
C LYS A 30 2.06 -16.00 -16.59
N GLU A 31 1.61 -14.91 -15.99
CA GLU A 31 2.35 -13.67 -15.82
C GLU A 31 3.16 -13.73 -14.51
N LYS A 32 4.44 -13.37 -14.56
CA LYS A 32 5.26 -13.22 -13.36
C LYS A 32 5.01 -11.83 -12.76
N PHE A 33 4.93 -11.73 -11.43
CA PHE A 33 4.86 -10.44 -10.75
C PHE A 33 6.01 -9.48 -11.09
N SER A 34 7.18 -10.00 -11.50
CA SER A 34 8.30 -9.17 -11.96
C SER A 34 7.99 -8.33 -13.20
N ILE A 35 7.01 -8.72 -14.03
CA ILE A 35 6.55 -7.95 -15.20
C ILE A 35 5.99 -6.59 -14.77
N HIS A 36 5.42 -6.51 -13.57
CA HIS A 36 4.86 -5.28 -13.00
C HIS A 36 5.91 -4.39 -12.31
N GLY A 37 7.20 -4.65 -12.50
CA GLY A 37 8.27 -3.76 -12.04
C GLY A 37 8.94 -4.17 -10.73
N LEU A 38 8.76 -5.40 -10.25
CA LEU A 38 9.62 -5.97 -9.19
C LEU A 38 10.98 -6.34 -9.79
N ASN A 39 11.82 -5.33 -10.01
CA ASN A 39 13.16 -5.47 -10.58
C ASN A 39 14.23 -4.77 -9.72
N ARG A 40 15.50 -4.92 -10.09
CA ARG A 40 16.65 -4.37 -9.33
C ARG A 40 17.05 -2.96 -9.76
N LEU A 41 16.56 -2.47 -10.90
CA LEU A 41 16.94 -1.18 -11.45
C LEU A 41 16.14 -0.07 -10.76
N ASN A 42 16.79 1.04 -10.42
CA ASN A 42 16.14 2.20 -9.78
C ASN A 42 15.41 1.93 -8.45
N ILE A 43 15.71 0.84 -7.73
CA ILE A 43 15.08 0.52 -6.43
C ILE A 43 15.14 1.72 -5.48
N LEU A 44 16.34 2.25 -5.23
CA LEU A 44 16.53 3.35 -4.28
C LEU A 44 15.74 4.60 -4.71
N LYS A 45 15.76 4.92 -6.01
CA LYS A 45 15.02 6.05 -6.56
C LYS A 45 13.51 5.87 -6.39
N SER A 46 12.99 4.65 -6.62
CA SER A 46 11.57 4.33 -6.40
C SER A 46 11.19 4.46 -4.94
N ILE A 47 11.99 3.90 -4.02
CA ILE A 47 11.76 3.99 -2.56
C ILE A 47 11.72 5.44 -2.10
N VAL A 48 12.74 6.25 -2.43
CA VAL A 48 12.82 7.65 -1.98
C VAL A 48 11.65 8.45 -2.52
N LEU A 49 11.37 8.37 -3.83
CA LEU A 49 10.30 9.15 -4.44
C LEU A 49 8.91 8.73 -3.93
N CYS A 50 8.65 7.44 -3.71
CA CYS A 50 7.40 6.99 -3.10
C CYS A 50 7.27 7.47 -1.65
N ALA A 51 8.35 7.46 -0.86
CA ALA A 51 8.33 7.95 0.52
C ALA A 51 8.00 9.45 0.59
N LEU A 52 8.48 10.26 -0.38
CA LEU A 52 8.12 11.68 -0.45
C LEU A 52 6.61 11.91 -0.67
N CYS A 53 5.89 10.96 -1.27
CA CYS A 53 4.43 11.07 -1.43
C CYS A 53 3.67 11.05 -0.09
N PHE A 54 4.28 10.61 1.01
CA PHE A 54 3.67 10.65 2.35
C PHE A 54 3.78 12.00 3.05
N ILE A 55 4.62 12.92 2.58
CA ILE A 55 4.81 14.23 3.23
C ILE A 55 3.49 14.96 3.50
N PRO A 56 2.53 15.07 2.54
CA PRO A 56 1.25 15.72 2.80
C PRO A 56 0.44 15.05 3.91
N ASN A 57 0.46 13.71 3.98
CA ASN A 57 -0.28 12.96 4.99
C ASN A 57 0.37 13.10 6.37
N ILE A 58 1.70 13.10 6.45
CA ILE A 58 2.45 13.36 7.70
C ILE A 58 2.15 14.77 8.23
N ILE A 59 2.12 15.78 7.36
CA ILE A 59 1.77 17.16 7.73
C ILE A 59 0.33 17.22 8.24
N TYR A 60 -0.61 16.56 7.54
CA TYR A 60 -2.00 16.47 7.96
C TYR A 60 -2.16 15.83 9.35
N THR A 61 -1.52 14.68 9.58
CA THR A 61 -1.55 13.97 10.87
C THR A 61 -0.99 14.86 11.98
N TYR A 62 0.14 15.52 11.76
CA TYR A 62 0.71 16.43 12.76
C TYR A 62 -0.20 17.61 13.08
N TYR A 63 -0.82 18.22 12.06
CA TYR A 63 -1.73 19.35 12.24
C TYR A 63 -2.98 18.97 13.05
N ASN A 64 -3.53 17.78 12.83
CA ASN A 64 -4.74 17.33 13.52
C ASN A 64 -4.47 16.73 14.92
N ASP A 65 -3.45 15.89 15.05
CA ASP A 65 -3.21 15.11 16.28
C ASP A 65 -2.19 15.82 17.21
N GLY A 66 -1.45 16.82 16.70
CA GLY A 66 -0.42 17.54 17.44
C GLY A 66 0.86 16.74 17.71
N ASN A 67 0.90 15.45 17.36
CA ASN A 67 2.05 14.57 17.47
C ASN A 67 2.10 13.56 16.32
N ILE A 68 3.25 12.87 16.19
CA ILE A 68 3.42 11.76 15.25
C ILE A 68 4.01 10.59 16.02
N LEU A 69 3.17 9.62 16.39
CA LEU A 69 3.63 8.38 16.99
C LEU A 69 3.81 7.31 15.92
N TYR A 70 5.04 7.17 15.44
CA TYR A 70 5.40 6.25 14.37
C TYR A 70 5.70 4.84 14.89
N PHE A 71 5.01 3.84 14.33
CA PHE A 71 5.45 2.44 14.42
C PHE A 71 4.86 1.62 13.25
N PRO A 72 5.66 0.92 12.42
CA PRO A 72 5.14 0.14 11.29
C PRO A 72 4.04 -0.84 11.68
N PHE A 73 2.96 -0.87 10.90
CA PHE A 73 1.77 -1.70 11.13
C PHE A 73 1.04 -1.45 12.46
N ARG A 74 1.27 -0.33 13.15
CA ARG A 74 0.58 0.03 14.40
C ARG A 74 -0.94 -0.02 14.28
N ARG A 75 -1.50 0.36 13.12
CA ARG A 75 -2.95 0.30 12.86
C ARG A 75 -3.49 -1.12 12.62
N VAL A 76 -2.63 -2.11 12.41
CA VAL A 76 -3.06 -3.51 12.28
C VAL A 76 -3.38 -4.04 13.67
N LEU A 77 -4.63 -4.49 13.85
CA LEU A 77 -5.23 -4.84 15.15
C LEU A 77 -4.39 -5.75 16.04
N THR A 78 -3.63 -6.70 15.45
CA THR A 78 -2.86 -7.71 16.18
C THR A 78 -1.42 -7.30 16.48
N THR A 79 -0.92 -6.16 15.97
CA THR A 79 0.50 -5.79 16.02
C THR A 79 1.05 -5.71 17.45
N ASN A 80 0.35 -5.04 18.37
CA ASN A 80 0.81 -4.88 19.75
C ASN A 80 0.93 -6.23 20.47
N GLU A 81 -0.07 -7.10 20.30
CA GLU A 81 -0.06 -8.45 20.88
C GLU A 81 1.06 -9.33 20.29
N ILE A 82 1.30 -9.21 18.97
CA ILE A 82 2.37 -9.93 18.28
C ILE A 82 3.74 -9.50 18.82
N ILE A 83 3.99 -8.21 18.99
CA ILE A 83 5.27 -7.71 19.51
C ILE A 83 5.51 -8.21 20.94
N ALA A 84 4.48 -8.18 21.78
CA ALA A 84 4.54 -8.65 23.16
C ALA A 84 4.72 -10.18 23.30
N SER A 85 4.41 -10.96 22.24
CA SER A 85 4.38 -12.42 22.31
C SER A 85 5.74 -13.13 22.39
N GLY A 86 6.85 -12.40 22.28
CA GLY A 86 8.20 -12.95 22.34
C GLY A 86 8.59 -13.82 21.13
N PHE A 87 9.85 -14.26 21.09
CA PHE A 87 10.38 -15.09 20.01
C PHE A 87 9.90 -16.55 20.14
N PRO A 88 9.53 -17.24 19.05
CA PRO A 88 9.57 -16.80 17.64
C PRO A 88 8.26 -16.18 17.11
N VAL A 89 7.23 -16.08 17.95
CA VAL A 89 5.88 -15.70 17.54
C VAL A 89 5.83 -14.27 16.98
N ASN A 90 6.57 -13.34 17.60
CA ASN A 90 6.66 -11.96 17.16
C ASN A 90 7.22 -11.83 15.72
N VAL A 91 8.31 -12.52 15.41
CA VAL A 91 8.94 -12.51 14.08
C VAL A 91 8.00 -13.08 13.03
N ILE A 92 7.41 -14.26 13.30
CA ILE A 92 6.46 -14.90 12.38
C ILE A 92 5.26 -13.98 12.13
N GLY A 93 4.72 -13.36 13.19
CA GLY A 93 3.57 -12.47 13.06
C GLY A 93 3.86 -11.22 12.24
N ILE A 94 5.01 -10.58 12.45
CA ILE A 94 5.42 -9.42 11.65
C ILE A 94 5.71 -9.80 10.20
N LEU A 95 6.27 -10.98 9.93
CA LEU A 95 6.49 -11.46 8.56
C LEU A 95 5.16 -11.70 7.82
N ILE A 96 4.18 -12.34 8.46
CA ILE A 96 2.83 -12.53 7.88
C ILE A 96 2.18 -11.17 7.61
N THR A 97 2.28 -10.24 8.55
CA THR A 97 1.71 -8.89 8.43
C THR A 97 2.35 -8.13 7.27
N SER A 98 3.68 -8.18 7.18
CA SER A 98 4.46 -7.55 6.10
C SER A 98 4.12 -8.12 4.74
N LEU A 99 3.83 -9.42 4.65
CA LEU A 99 3.43 -10.04 3.39
C LEU A 99 2.02 -9.62 2.97
N MET A 100 1.04 -9.61 3.87
CA MET A 100 -0.36 -9.34 3.50
C MET A 100 -0.70 -7.85 3.38
N TRP A 101 -0.39 -7.05 4.41
CA TRP A 101 -0.65 -5.61 4.40
C TRP A 101 0.46 -4.82 3.73
N GLY A 102 1.70 -5.28 3.81
CA GLY A 102 2.83 -4.60 3.15
C GLY A 102 2.91 -4.92 1.66
N PHE A 103 3.19 -6.19 1.34
CA PHE A 103 3.43 -6.60 -0.05
C PHE A 103 2.14 -6.66 -0.87
N PHE A 104 1.16 -7.50 -0.48
CA PHE A 104 -0.01 -7.72 -1.33
C PHE A 104 -0.85 -6.45 -1.50
N GLU A 105 -1.09 -5.69 -0.44
CA GLU A 105 -1.85 -4.44 -0.54
C GLU A 105 -1.18 -3.40 -1.45
N GLY A 106 0.10 -3.09 -1.20
CA GLY A 106 0.84 -2.13 -2.02
C GLY A 106 1.03 -2.60 -3.46
N PHE A 107 1.32 -3.88 -3.67
CA PHE A 107 1.54 -4.45 -4.99
C PHE A 107 0.23 -4.62 -5.79
N ASN A 108 -0.91 -4.80 -5.13
CA ASN A 108 -2.22 -4.85 -5.78
C ASN A 108 -2.50 -3.60 -6.60
N TYR A 109 -2.27 -2.43 -6.02
CA TYR A 109 -2.42 -1.16 -6.72
C TYR A 109 -1.54 -1.08 -7.97
N VAL A 110 -0.33 -1.64 -7.92
CA VAL A 110 0.57 -1.68 -9.08
C VAL A 110 0.00 -2.53 -10.20
N VAL A 111 -0.45 -3.75 -9.89
CA VAL A 111 -0.99 -4.67 -10.90
C VAL A 111 -2.28 -4.12 -11.50
N ILE A 112 -3.20 -3.62 -10.68
CA ILE A 112 -4.46 -3.02 -11.15
C ILE A 112 -4.16 -1.81 -12.04
N SER A 113 -3.27 -0.92 -11.60
CA SER A 113 -2.89 0.27 -12.37
C SER A 113 -2.32 -0.10 -13.74
N ASP A 114 -1.46 -1.12 -13.80
CA ASP A 114 -0.89 -1.60 -15.07
C ASP A 114 -1.98 -2.12 -16.02
N LYS A 115 -2.91 -2.94 -15.51
CA LYS A 115 -3.99 -3.50 -16.34
C LYS A 115 -4.96 -2.43 -16.85
N ILE A 116 -5.26 -1.42 -16.01
CA ILE A 116 -6.08 -0.28 -16.43
C ILE A 116 -5.36 0.56 -17.49
N ASN A 117 -4.08 0.85 -17.30
CA ASN A 117 -3.29 1.65 -18.25
C ASN A 117 -3.03 0.92 -19.58
N GLU A 118 -2.92 -0.42 -19.55
CA GLU A 118 -2.86 -1.24 -20.75
C GLU A 118 -4.16 -1.15 -21.56
N ARG A 119 -5.31 -1.14 -20.88
CA ARG A 119 -6.63 -1.04 -21.51
C ARG A 119 -6.97 0.38 -21.98
N TYR A 120 -6.58 1.38 -21.20
CA TYR A 120 -6.90 2.80 -21.40
C TYR A 120 -5.61 3.63 -21.38
N PRO A 121 -4.79 3.57 -22.45
CA PRO A 121 -3.57 4.36 -22.52
C PRO A 121 -3.88 5.85 -22.67
N SER A 122 -3.05 6.68 -22.06
CA SER A 122 -3.13 8.14 -22.18
C SER A 122 -1.86 8.70 -22.81
N LYS A 123 -2.02 9.74 -23.65
CA LYS A 123 -0.88 10.49 -24.21
C LYS A 123 -0.26 11.44 -23.18
N ASN A 124 -1.04 11.91 -22.21
CA ASN A 124 -0.56 12.77 -21.15
C ASN A 124 -0.14 11.89 -19.96
N VAL A 125 1.15 11.95 -19.61
CA VAL A 125 1.72 11.19 -18.50
C VAL A 125 1.02 11.47 -17.17
N TRP A 126 0.52 12.69 -16.95
CA TRP A 126 -0.19 13.08 -15.74
C TRP A 126 -1.61 12.52 -15.67
N VAL A 127 -2.21 12.16 -16.81
CA VAL A 127 -3.52 11.50 -16.86
C VAL A 127 -3.28 9.99 -16.91
N ASN A 128 -2.79 9.45 -15.79
CA ASN A 128 -2.56 8.01 -15.62
C ASN A 128 -3.84 7.37 -15.05
N TRP A 129 -4.65 6.76 -15.91
CA TRP A 129 -5.95 6.21 -15.55
C TRP A 129 -5.86 5.13 -14.48
N GLY A 130 -4.82 4.29 -14.52
CA GLY A 130 -4.56 3.30 -13.48
C GLY A 130 -4.32 3.95 -12.12
N ALA A 131 -3.45 4.95 -12.05
CA ALA A 131 -3.15 5.67 -10.81
C ALA A 131 -4.36 6.41 -10.25
N ILE A 132 -5.12 7.09 -11.11
CA ILE A 132 -6.35 7.80 -10.72
C ILE A 132 -7.38 6.81 -10.17
N SER A 133 -7.62 5.70 -10.90
CA SER A 133 -8.62 4.69 -10.50
C SER A 133 -8.25 4.04 -9.18
N CYS A 134 -6.97 3.72 -8.98
CA CYS A 134 -6.46 3.19 -7.73
C CYS A 134 -6.61 4.19 -6.57
N GLY A 135 -6.32 5.48 -6.79
CA GLY A 135 -6.50 6.52 -5.77
C GLY A 135 -7.96 6.67 -5.34
N VAL A 136 -8.88 6.70 -6.31
CA VAL A 136 -10.33 6.73 -6.04
C VAL A 136 -10.78 5.47 -5.30
N LEU A 137 -10.39 4.29 -5.77
CA LEU A 137 -10.74 3.02 -5.13
C LEU A 137 -10.22 2.96 -3.69
N CYS A 138 -9.00 3.43 -3.44
CA CYS A 138 -8.40 3.46 -2.11
C CYS A 138 -9.25 4.27 -1.13
N ILE A 139 -9.66 5.49 -1.52
CA ILE A 139 -10.55 6.34 -0.73
C ILE A 139 -11.86 5.62 -0.39
N LEU A 140 -12.49 4.99 -1.39
CA LEU A 140 -13.76 4.29 -1.20
C LEU A 140 -13.64 3.10 -0.25
N VAL A 141 -12.58 2.29 -0.41
CA VAL A 141 -12.35 1.10 0.42
C VAL A 141 -12.01 1.47 1.87
N HIS A 142 -11.24 2.53 2.07
CA HIS A 142 -10.85 2.99 3.41
C HIS A 142 -11.89 3.90 4.06
N GLY A 143 -12.99 4.20 3.36
CA GLY A 143 -14.09 5.02 3.87
C GLY A 143 -13.69 6.47 4.15
N VAL A 144 -12.60 6.97 3.57
CA VAL A 144 -12.09 8.34 3.78
C VAL A 144 -12.83 9.32 2.87
N ILE A 145 -14.15 9.33 2.97
CA ILE A 145 -15.02 10.21 2.17
C ILE A 145 -15.26 11.48 2.98
N GLY A 146 -14.61 12.57 2.58
CA GLY A 146 -14.67 13.81 3.33
C GLY A 146 -15.93 14.63 3.10
N VAL A 147 -16.58 15.03 4.19
CA VAL A 147 -17.68 16.02 4.20
C VAL A 147 -17.31 17.30 4.94
N THR A 148 -16.25 17.28 5.76
CA THR A 148 -15.65 18.47 6.39
C THR A 148 -14.32 18.85 5.73
N VAL A 149 -13.82 20.07 6.00
CA VAL A 149 -12.53 20.52 5.49
C VAL A 149 -11.39 19.58 5.91
N ASN A 150 -11.38 19.13 7.16
CA ASN A 150 -10.35 18.22 7.66
C ASN A 150 -10.41 16.87 6.94
N ASP A 151 -11.59 16.29 6.79
CA ASP A 151 -11.75 15.00 6.10
C ASP A 151 -11.37 15.10 4.61
N ILE A 152 -11.64 16.26 3.98
CA ILE A 152 -11.22 16.53 2.59
C ILE A 152 -9.68 16.58 2.50
N LEU A 153 -9.00 17.21 3.46
CA LEU A 153 -7.53 17.24 3.50
C LEU A 153 -6.94 15.83 3.69
N GLU A 154 -7.57 14.99 4.52
CA GLU A 154 -7.17 13.59 4.67
C GLU A 154 -7.31 12.83 3.35
N MET A 155 -8.51 12.91 2.75
CA MET A 155 -8.84 12.26 1.50
C MET A 155 -7.86 12.65 0.39
N LEU A 156 -7.54 13.95 0.27
CA LEU A 156 -6.55 14.44 -0.71
C LEU A 156 -5.15 13.90 -0.40
N SER A 157 -4.74 13.87 0.86
CA SER A 157 -3.43 13.34 1.25
C SER A 157 -3.27 11.86 0.88
N ILE A 158 -4.31 11.05 1.10
CA ILE A 158 -4.34 9.63 0.74
C ILE A 158 -4.34 9.46 -0.78
N PHE A 159 -5.14 10.25 -1.51
CA PHE A 159 -5.12 10.24 -2.97
C PHE A 159 -3.73 10.53 -3.51
N ILE A 160 -3.04 11.55 -2.98
CA ILE A 160 -1.68 11.91 -3.37
C ILE A 160 -0.70 10.77 -3.12
N ILE A 161 -0.82 10.02 -2.02
CA ILE A 161 0.01 8.86 -1.75
C ILE A 161 -0.14 7.81 -2.86
N ILE A 162 -1.38 7.36 -3.12
CA ILE A 162 -1.64 6.26 -4.05
C ILE A 162 -1.36 6.68 -5.50
N TYR A 163 -1.83 7.86 -5.90
CA TYR A 163 -1.54 8.39 -7.23
C TYR A 163 -0.02 8.59 -7.40
N GLY A 164 0.62 9.24 -6.42
CA GLY A 164 2.04 9.56 -6.44
C GLY A 164 2.93 8.32 -6.54
N MET A 165 2.69 7.29 -5.72
CA MET A 165 3.51 6.07 -5.77
C MET A 165 3.40 5.35 -7.13
N LEU A 166 2.22 5.37 -7.76
CA LEU A 166 1.99 4.71 -9.06
C LEU A 166 2.59 5.52 -10.21
N MET A 167 2.60 6.85 -10.09
CA MET A 167 3.35 7.73 -10.96
C MET A 167 4.86 7.50 -10.85
N VAL A 168 5.38 7.36 -9.62
CA VAL A 168 6.78 7.02 -9.37
C VAL A 168 7.13 5.67 -9.99
N LYS A 169 6.29 4.65 -9.84
CA LYS A 169 6.47 3.35 -10.51
C LYS A 169 6.49 3.51 -12.03
N THR A 170 5.64 4.35 -12.60
CA THR A 170 5.60 4.61 -14.05
C THR A 170 6.89 5.27 -14.56
N ILE A 171 7.46 6.20 -13.78
CA ILE A 171 8.68 6.94 -14.11
C ILE A 171 9.94 6.09 -13.91
N THR A 172 10.03 5.37 -12.79
CA THR A 172 11.21 4.59 -12.41
C THR A 172 11.22 3.18 -12.99
N LYS A 173 10.06 2.71 -13.48
CA LYS A 173 9.77 1.33 -13.86
C LYS A 173 9.99 0.32 -12.73
N ASN A 174 9.92 0.77 -11.48
CA ASN A 174 10.19 -0.05 -10.31
C ASN A 174 9.07 0.05 -9.26
N ALA A 175 8.52 -1.10 -8.86
CA ALA A 175 7.37 -1.22 -7.95
C ALA A 175 7.76 -1.42 -6.47
N TRP A 176 9.04 -1.63 -6.16
CA TRP A 176 9.48 -1.84 -4.77
C TRP A 176 9.23 -0.62 -3.89
N GLY A 177 9.24 0.61 -4.43
CA GLY A 177 8.85 1.79 -3.69
C GLY A 177 7.39 1.72 -3.20
N CYS A 178 6.47 1.20 -4.02
CA CYS A 178 5.06 1.02 -3.65
C CYS A 178 4.91 -0.01 -2.52
N VAL A 179 5.61 -1.15 -2.61
CA VAL A 179 5.62 -2.16 -1.54
C VAL A 179 6.24 -1.61 -0.26
N PHE A 180 7.37 -0.90 -0.38
CA PHE A 180 8.11 -0.35 0.75
C PHE A 180 7.25 0.59 1.59
N ILE A 181 6.54 1.53 0.96
CA ILE A 181 5.73 2.49 1.71
C ILE A 181 4.53 1.83 2.40
N PHE A 182 4.01 0.71 1.89
CA PHE A 182 2.97 -0.06 2.57
C PHE A 182 3.50 -0.83 3.78
N ILE A 183 4.75 -1.27 3.73
CA ILE A 183 5.42 -1.89 4.88
C ILE A 183 5.74 -0.85 5.97
N ILE A 184 6.22 0.32 5.55
CA ILE A 184 6.87 1.28 6.45
C ILE A 184 5.93 2.38 6.94
N PHE A 185 5.06 2.93 6.08
CA PHE A 185 4.31 4.16 6.37
C PHE A 185 2.79 3.98 6.41
N TRP A 186 2.20 3.19 5.51
CA TRP A 186 0.75 3.13 5.29
C TRP A 186 -0.07 2.84 6.56
N ASN A 187 0.40 1.94 7.40
CA ASN A 187 -0.28 1.55 8.65
C ASN A 187 0.46 2.04 9.91
N ALA A 188 1.31 3.08 9.79
CA ALA A 188 2.30 3.39 10.81
C ALA A 188 1.91 4.45 11.84
N TYR A 189 0.91 5.28 11.55
CA TYR A 189 0.57 6.47 12.33
C TYR A 189 -0.80 6.33 12.96
#